data_AF-W1XU07-F1
#
_entry.id   AF-W1XU07-F1
#
_cell.length_a   1.000
_cell.length_b   1.000
_cell.length_c   1.000
_cell.angle_alpha   90.00
_cell.angle_beta   90.00
_cell.angle_gamma   90.00
#
_symmetry.space_group_name_H-M   'P 1'
#
loop_
_entity.id
_entity.type
_entity.pdbx_description
1 polymer ?
#
loop_
_entity_poly.entity_id
_entity_poly.type
_entity_poly.pdbx_seq_one_letter_code
_entity_poly.pdbx_strand_id
1 'polypeptide(L)'
;FPGPGLAIRVMGEITKDKLDILRDADYIFRDEIAKAGLDRSINQYFAVLTSTRTVGVMGDFRTYDYTLALRGVTTTDFMTADWARIPYDVLDTISRRIVNEVQHINR
;
A
#
# COMPACT_ATOMS: atom_id res chain seq x y z
N PHE A 1 -14.24 0.00 -7.57
CA PHE A 1 -13.55 -0.99 -6.71
C PHE A 1 -13.78 -2.37 -7.32
N PRO A 2 -12.78 -3.27 -7.39
CA PRO A 2 -12.93 -4.58 -8.04
C PRO A 2 -13.93 -5.47 -7.28
N GLY A 3 -14.65 -6.35 -7.99
CA GLY A 3 -15.70 -7.22 -7.41
C GLY A 3 -15.25 -8.04 -6.20
N PRO A 4 -14.09 -8.72 -6.22
CA PRO A 4 -13.56 -9.46 -5.06
C PRO A 4 -12.96 -8.58 -3.95
N GLY A 5 -12.94 -7.26 -4.12
CA GLY A 5 -12.42 -6.31 -3.15
C GLY A 5 -10.94 -6.49 -2.79
N LEU A 6 -10.62 -6.49 -1.50
CA LEU A 6 -9.25 -6.63 -0.99
C LEU A 6 -8.66 -8.04 -1.22
N ALA A 7 -9.48 -9.05 -1.48
CA ALA A 7 -9.05 -10.43 -1.62
C ALA A 7 -8.01 -10.61 -2.74
N ILE A 8 -8.18 -9.90 -3.86
CA ILE A 8 -7.24 -9.93 -5.00
C ILE A 8 -5.98 -9.07 -4.80
N ARG A 9 -5.86 -8.41 -3.65
CA ARG A 9 -4.72 -7.57 -3.27
C ARG A 9 -3.87 -8.21 -2.16
N VAL A 10 -4.23 -9.41 -1.72
CA VAL A 10 -3.40 -10.25 -0.86
C VAL A 10 -2.78 -11.34 -1.74
N MET A 11 -1.45 -11.40 -1.78
CA MET A 11 -0.76 -12.46 -2.51
C MET A 11 -0.73 -13.77 -1.71
N GLY A 12 -1.13 -14.86 -2.35
CA GLY A 12 -1.19 -16.19 -1.75
C GLY A 12 -2.47 -16.42 -0.95
N GLU A 13 -2.38 -17.15 0.15
CA GLU A 13 -3.54 -17.49 0.98
C GLU A 13 -4.16 -16.24 1.62
N ILE A 14 -5.48 -16.11 1.46
CA ILE A 14 -6.30 -15.02 1.99
C ILE A 14 -6.80 -15.42 3.37
N THR A 15 -6.34 -14.70 4.39
CA THR A 15 -6.80 -14.87 5.78
C THR A 15 -7.38 -13.56 6.30
N LYS A 16 -8.21 -13.64 7.34
CA LYS A 16 -8.77 -12.44 7.98
C LYS A 16 -7.68 -11.47 8.44
N ASP A 17 -6.66 -11.97 9.11
CA ASP A 17 -5.56 -11.13 9.63
C ASP A 17 -4.83 -10.38 8.52
N LYS A 18 -4.55 -11.04 7.39
CA LYS A 18 -3.94 -10.39 6.22
C LYS A 18 -4.85 -9.34 5.59
N LEU A 19 -6.15 -9.59 5.56
CA LEU A 19 -7.14 -8.61 5.07
C LEU A 19 -7.21 -7.40 6.00
N ASP A 20 -7.09 -7.60 7.30
CA ASP A 20 -7.10 -6.53 8.30
C ASP A 20 -5.82 -5.67 8.17
N ILE A 21 -4.63 -6.29 8.12
CA ILE A 21 -3.34 -5.60 7.84
C ILE A 21 -3.43 -4.77 6.55
N LEU A 22 -3.90 -5.38 5.46
CA LEU A 22 -3.99 -4.70 4.18
C LEU A 22 -5.01 -3.56 4.20
N ARG A 23 -6.11 -3.69 4.95
CA ARG A 23 -7.14 -2.65 5.04
C ARG A 23 -6.58 -1.40 5.69
N ASP A 24 -5.83 -1.55 6.77
CA ASP A 24 -5.23 -0.44 7.49
C ASP A 24 -4.15 0.26 6.64
N ALA A 25 -3.31 -0.52 5.97
CA ALA A 25 -2.29 0.02 5.06
C ALA A 25 -2.88 0.72 3.82
N ASP A 26 -3.91 0.14 3.19
CA ASP A 26 -4.62 0.74 2.04
C ASP A 26 -5.31 2.05 2.46
N TYR A 27 -5.86 2.10 3.68
CA TYR A 27 -6.45 3.32 4.22
C TYR A 27 -5.42 4.44 4.33
N ILE A 28 -4.26 4.20 4.95
CA ILE A 28 -3.19 5.20 5.07
C ILE A 28 -2.75 5.71 3.69
N PHE A 29 -2.52 4.80 2.74
CA PHE A 29 -2.10 5.20 1.40
C PHE A 29 -3.14 6.12 0.73
N ARG A 30 -4.42 5.75 0.80
CA ARG A 30 -5.50 6.54 0.21
C ARG A 30 -5.70 7.89 0.89
N ASP A 31 -5.60 7.92 2.21
CA ASP A 31 -5.75 9.11 3.04
C ASP A 31 -4.66 10.15 2.71
N GLU A 32 -3.40 9.72 2.62
CA GLU A 32 -2.29 10.62 2.27
C GLU A 32 -2.34 11.10 0.82
N ILE A 33 -2.76 10.26 -0.13
CA ILE A 33 -3.01 10.68 -1.51
C ILE A 33 -4.11 11.76 -1.58
N ALA A 34 -5.19 11.61 -0.80
CA ALA A 34 -6.25 12.61 -0.73
C ALA A 34 -5.80 13.91 -0.06
N LYS A 35 -5.06 13.84 1.05
CA LYS A 35 -4.49 15.03 1.73
C LYS A 35 -3.52 15.80 0.83
N ALA A 36 -2.78 15.10 -0.04
CA ALA A 36 -1.90 15.71 -1.02
C ALA A 36 -2.65 16.27 -2.25
N GLY A 37 -3.97 16.11 -2.35
CA GLY A 37 -4.78 16.57 -3.48
C GLY A 37 -4.53 15.80 -4.78
N LEU A 38 -4.00 14.57 -4.71
CA LEU A 38 -3.64 13.75 -5.86
C LEU A 38 -4.75 12.76 -6.26
N ASP A 39 -5.83 12.68 -5.48
CA ASP A 39 -6.97 11.79 -5.70
C ASP A 39 -7.66 12.00 -7.06
N ARG A 40 -7.58 13.22 -7.60
CA ARG A 40 -8.14 13.56 -8.92
C ARG A 40 -7.20 13.28 -10.09
N SER A 41 -5.89 13.24 -9.85
CA SER A 41 -4.88 13.05 -10.90
C SER A 41 -4.48 11.58 -11.07
N ILE A 42 -4.66 10.75 -10.05
CA ILE A 42 -4.33 9.32 -10.10
C ILE A 42 -5.62 8.50 -10.29
N ASN A 43 -5.73 7.80 -11.42
CA ASN A 43 -6.94 7.06 -11.77
C ASN A 43 -7.19 5.84 -10.87
N GLN A 44 -6.12 5.13 -10.48
CA GLN A 44 -6.20 4.01 -9.55
C GLN A 44 -5.00 4.00 -8.61
N TYR A 45 -5.28 3.88 -7.32
CA TYR A 45 -4.26 3.71 -6.30
C TYR A 45 -4.74 2.80 -5.18
N PHE A 46 -3.87 1.87 -4.76
CA PHE A 46 -4.12 0.92 -3.68
C PHE A 46 -2.85 0.22 -3.22
N ALA A 47 -2.90 -0.36 -2.02
CA ALA A 47 -1.86 -1.22 -1.48
C ALA A 47 -2.09 -2.70 -1.86
N VAL A 48 -1.00 -3.48 -1.90
CA VAL A 48 -1.00 -4.93 -2.10
C VAL A 48 -0.09 -5.56 -1.05
N LEU A 49 -0.62 -6.53 -0.29
CA LEU A 49 0.17 -7.29 0.68
C LEU A 49 0.88 -8.43 -0.05
N THR A 50 2.21 -8.36 -0.11
CA THR A 50 3.00 -9.39 -0.78
C THR A 50 3.12 -10.64 0.09
N SER A 51 3.48 -11.77 -0.51
CA SER A 51 3.77 -13.01 0.22
C SER A 51 5.19 -13.04 0.81
N THR A 52 5.97 -11.98 0.61
CA THR A 52 7.37 -11.91 1.01
C THR A 52 7.50 -11.27 2.38
N ARG A 53 8.25 -11.92 3.26
CA ARG A 53 8.68 -11.33 4.53
C ARG A 53 10.16 -10.98 4.48
N THR A 54 10.52 -9.86 5.09
CA THR A 54 11.89 -9.36 5.08
C THR A 54 12.33 -8.90 6.45
N VAL A 55 13.65 -8.82 6.65
CA VAL A 55 14.19 -8.20 7.86
C VAL A 55 14.02 -6.69 7.77
N GLY A 56 13.42 -6.12 8.81
CA GLY A 56 13.31 -4.69 9.06
C GLY A 56 13.99 -4.31 10.36
N VAL A 57 14.20 -3.01 10.55
CA VAL A 57 14.68 -2.45 11.83
C VAL A 57 13.58 -1.52 12.31
N MET A 58 12.98 -1.85 13.46
CA MET A 58 11.96 -1.03 14.12
C MET A 58 12.42 -0.78 15.55
N GLY A 59 12.78 0.47 15.86
CA GLY A 59 13.50 0.80 17.10
C GLY A 59 14.87 0.12 17.15
N ASP A 60 15.20 -0.49 18.28
CA ASP A 60 16.46 -1.20 18.50
C ASP A 60 16.39 -2.72 18.21
N PHE A 61 15.28 -3.21 17.64
CA PHE A 61 15.05 -4.62 17.37
C PHE A 61 14.90 -4.92 15.88
N ARG A 62 15.28 -6.14 15.49
CA ARG A 62 15.04 -6.66 14.13
C ARG A 62 13.65 -7.30 14.08
N THR A 63 12.90 -6.99 13.03
CA THR A 63 11.59 -7.59 12.77
C THR A 63 11.64 -8.45 11.51
N TYR A 64 10.74 -9.43 11.42
CA TYR A 64 10.58 -10.26 10.22
C TYR A 64 9.11 -10.29 9.79
N ASP A 65 8.72 -9.26 9.04
CA ASP A 65 7.35 -8.94 8.70
C ASP A 65 7.18 -8.71 7.20
N TYR A 66 5.96 -8.44 6.76
CA TYR A 66 5.62 -8.36 5.34
C TYR A 66 6.17 -7.13 4.65
N THR A 67 6.51 -7.31 3.37
CA THR A 67 6.66 -6.21 2.42
C THR A 67 5.32 -5.86 1.80
N LEU A 68 4.99 -4.57 1.75
CA LEU A 68 3.83 -4.02 1.07
C LEU A 68 4.23 -3.39 -0.27
N ALA A 69 3.40 -3.54 -1.28
CA ALA A 69 3.57 -2.84 -2.55
C ALA A 69 2.49 -1.76 -2.70
N LEU A 70 2.91 -0.54 -3.03
CA LEU A 70 2.01 0.55 -3.41
C LEU A 70 1.83 0.55 -4.93
N ARG A 71 0.58 0.51 -5.39
CA ARG A 71 0.23 0.64 -6.80
C ARG A 71 -0.47 1.98 -6.99
N GLY A 72 0.08 2.85 -7.82
CA GLY A 72 -0.57 4.07 -8.28
C GLY A 72 -0.38 4.21 -9.79
N VAL A 73 -1.45 4.43 -10.54
CA VAL A 73 -1.41 4.55 -11.99
C VAL A 73 -2.29 5.65 -12.55
N THR A 74 -1.84 6.20 -13.68
CA THR A 74 -2.60 7.07 -14.56
C THR A 74 -2.92 6.35 -15.86
N THR A 75 -4.11 6.56 -16.40
CA THR A 75 -4.56 5.94 -17.64
C THR A 75 -5.52 6.87 -18.37
N THR A 76 -5.44 6.87 -19.70
CA THR A 76 -6.32 7.63 -20.59
C THR A 76 -7.46 6.78 -21.15
N ASP A 77 -7.28 5.46 -21.23
CA ASP A 77 -8.18 4.53 -21.94
C ASP A 77 -8.51 3.25 -21.16
N PHE A 78 -8.00 3.11 -19.93
CA PHE A 78 -8.08 1.90 -19.08
C PHE A 78 -7.48 0.62 -19.71
N MET A 79 -6.85 0.72 -20.88
CA MET A 79 -6.16 -0.36 -21.59
C MET A 79 -4.64 -0.25 -21.43
N THR A 80 -4.14 0.97 -21.27
CA THR A 80 -2.74 1.30 -21.02
C THR A 80 -2.62 2.09 -19.71
N ALA A 81 -1.58 1.82 -18.92
CA ALA A 81 -1.41 2.45 -17.62
C ALA A 81 0.06 2.80 -17.38
N ASP A 82 0.32 4.07 -17.09
CA ASP A 82 1.60 4.55 -16.60
C ASP A 82 1.60 4.60 -15.08
N TRP A 83 2.76 4.40 -14.47
CA TRP A 83 2.89 4.56 -13.03
C TRP A 83 2.79 6.05 -12.65
N ALA A 84 2.02 6.33 -11.60
CA ALA A 84 1.77 7.69 -11.14
C ALA A 84 3.02 8.32 -10.50
N ARG A 85 3.37 9.53 -10.92
CA ARG A 85 4.52 10.29 -10.39
C ARG A 85 4.17 10.96 -9.05
N ILE A 86 3.98 10.14 -8.02
CA ILE A 86 3.70 10.62 -6.66
C ILE A 86 4.94 11.35 -6.13
N PRO A 87 4.80 12.58 -5.59
CA PRO A 87 5.91 13.30 -4.97
C PRO A 87 6.61 12.49 -3.87
N TYR A 88 7.93 12.61 -3.79
CA TYR A 88 8.73 11.78 -2.88
C TYR A 88 8.46 12.07 -1.40
N ASP A 89 8.10 13.29 -1.05
CA ASP A 89 7.69 13.70 0.31
C ASP A 89 6.36 13.07 0.74
N VAL A 90 5.42 12.91 -0.21
CA VAL A 90 4.17 12.19 0.01
C VAL A 90 4.47 10.69 0.19
N LEU A 91 5.32 10.10 -0.66
CA LEU A 91 5.74 8.69 -0.53
C LEU A 91 6.48 8.43 0.79
N ASP A 92 7.35 9.34 1.22
CA ASP A 92 8.05 9.27 2.51
C ASP A 92 7.05 9.28 3.68
N THR A 93 6.05 10.16 3.63
CA THR A 93 4.99 10.21 4.65
C THR A 93 4.17 8.93 4.68
N ILE A 94 3.75 8.42 3.52
CA ILE A 94 3.03 7.14 3.42
C ILE A 94 3.87 6.00 4.02
N SER A 95 5.14 5.89 3.61
CA SER A 95 6.05 4.83 4.08
C SER A 95 6.21 4.86 5.60
N ARG A 96 6.53 6.04 6.17
CA ARG A 96 6.68 6.22 7.62
C ARG A 96 5.39 5.89 8.37
N ARG A 97 4.23 6.36 7.90
CA ARG A 97 2.95 6.07 8.55
C ARG A 97 2.63 4.58 8.52
N ILE A 98 2.76 3.92 7.36
CA ILE A 98 2.47 2.48 7.24
C ILE A 98 3.36 1.66 8.17
N VAL A 99 4.68 1.87 8.16
CA VAL A 99 5.61 1.09 8.99
C VAL A 99 5.40 1.34 10.50
N ASN A 100 5.03 2.55 10.90
CA ASN A 100 4.87 2.87 12.31
C ASN A 100 3.47 2.56 12.86
N GLU A 101 2.42 2.66 12.04
CA GLU A 101 1.01 2.53 12.48
C GLU A 101 0.43 1.15 12.20
N VAL A 102 0.94 0.41 11.21
CA VAL A 102 0.39 -0.90 10.80
C VAL A 102 1.31 -2.03 11.25
N GLN A 103 0.83 -2.82 12.21
CA GLN A 103 1.55 -4.01 12.65
C GLN A 103 1.73 -5.02 11.50
N HIS A 104 2.82 -5.77 11.55
CA HIS A 104 3.19 -6.80 10.56
C HIS A 104 3.58 -6.30 9.16
N ILE A 105 3.85 -5.01 8.99
CA ILE A 105 4.51 -4.45 7.81
C ILE A 105 5.79 -3.77 8.24
N ASN A 106 6.90 -4.08 7.56
CA ASN A 106 8.19 -3.45 7.85
C ASN A 106 8.93 -2.95 6.60
N ARG A 107 8.30 -3.06 5.42
CA ARG A 107 8.86 -2.65 4.14
C ARG A 107 7.77 -2.27 3.14
#